data_AF-A0A949HQQ0-F1
#
_entry.id   AF-A0A949HQQ0-F1
#
_cell.length_a   1.000
_cell.length_b   1.000
_cell.length_c   1.000
_cell.angle_alpha   90.00
_cell.angle_beta   90.00
_cell.angle_gamma   90.00
#
_symmetry.space_group_name_H-M   'P 1'
#
loop_
_entity.id
_entity.type
_entity.pdbx_description
1 polymer ?
#
loop_
_entity_poly.entity_id
_entity_poly.type
_entity_poly.pdbx_seq_one_letter_code
_entity_poly.pdbx_strand_id
1 'polypeptide(L)'
;GETQFLLGWLMPHGVIEIPAILIAGQAGLLLAWTIIGRGSRLPLRARLREISSDLVTLIFGVGCLLVWAGFIEAFLSQYHQPVIPYNAKIAFGGIELILLILFLAKSGARKTRKAVNPDE
;
A
#
# COMPACT_ATOMS: atom_id res chain seq x y z
N GLY A 1 -6.22 -1.08 -29.84
CA GLY A 1 -4.99 -0.34 -29.51
C GLY A 1 -4.49 -0.82 -28.16
N GLU A 2 -3.23 -1.22 -28.08
CA GLU A 2 -2.60 -1.83 -26.90
C GLU A 2 -2.83 -1.05 -25.60
N THR A 3 -2.85 0.28 -25.67
CA THR A 3 -3.09 1.17 -24.51
C THR A 3 -4.45 0.95 -23.85
N GLN A 4 -5.52 0.73 -24.63
CA GLN A 4 -6.85 0.50 -24.05
C GLN A 4 -6.98 -0.89 -23.42
N PHE A 5 -6.24 -1.87 -23.96
CA PHE A 5 -6.14 -3.19 -23.37
C PHE A 5 -5.39 -3.12 -22.03
N LEU A 6 -4.22 -2.47 -21.99
CA LEU A 6 -3.46 -2.27 -20.75
C LEU A 6 -4.27 -1.50 -19.70
N LEU A 7 -4.85 -0.35 -20.07
CA LEU A 7 -5.66 0.45 -19.13
C LEU A 7 -6.94 -0.27 -18.70
N GLY A 8 -7.52 -1.11 -19.55
CA GLY A 8 -8.74 -1.85 -19.23
C GLY A 8 -8.52 -3.11 -18.40
N TRP A 9 -7.38 -3.79 -18.60
CA TRP A 9 -7.09 -5.10 -18.02
C TRP A 9 -6.15 -5.02 -16.82
N LEU A 10 -5.05 -4.26 -16.92
CA LEU A 10 -4.03 -4.13 -15.86
C LEU A 10 -4.42 -3.10 -14.81
N MET A 11 -5.00 -1.96 -15.22
CA MET A 11 -5.24 -0.84 -14.31
C MET A 11 -6.10 -1.19 -13.08
N PRO A 12 -7.18 -2.00 -13.18
CA PRO A 12 -8.03 -2.27 -12.01
C PRO A 12 -7.29 -2.90 -10.82
N HIS A 13 -6.40 -3.88 -11.04
CA HIS A 13 -5.62 -4.48 -9.93
C HIS A 13 -4.25 -3.79 -9.76
N GLY A 14 -3.62 -3.36 -10.86
CA GLY A 14 -2.29 -2.78 -10.86
C GLY A 14 -2.18 -1.47 -10.06
N VAL A 15 -3.26 -0.67 -9.97
CA VAL A 15 -3.28 0.55 -9.13
C VAL A 15 -3.13 0.26 -7.63
N ILE A 16 -3.45 -0.96 -7.19
CA ILE A 16 -3.28 -1.41 -5.80
C ILE A 16 -1.93 -2.11 -5.60
N GLU A 17 -1.53 -2.94 -6.56
CA GLU A 17 -0.29 -3.73 -6.47
C GLU A 17 0.96 -2.85 -6.43
N ILE A 18 1.03 -1.82 -7.28
CA ILE A 18 2.22 -0.96 -7.36
C ILE A 18 2.47 -0.25 -6.02
N PRO A 19 1.49 0.43 -5.39
CA PRO A 19 1.65 0.96 -4.04
C PRO A 19 1.98 -0.11 -2.99
N ALA A 20 1.37 -1.30 -3.05
CA ALA A 20 1.66 -2.38 -2.12
C ALA A 20 3.14 -2.82 -2.19
N ILE A 21 3.70 -2.95 -3.39
CA ILE A 21 5.11 -3.27 -3.61
C ILE A 21 6.02 -2.16 -3.07
N LEU A 22 5.67 -0.89 -3.30
CA LEU A 22 6.45 0.23 -2.77
C LEU A 22 6.47 0.26 -1.24
N ILE A 23 5.32 0.01 -0.60
CA ILE A 23 5.22 -0.07 0.87
C ILE A 23 6.02 -1.27 1.40
N ALA A 24 5.93 -2.43 0.75
CA ALA A 24 6.72 -3.61 1.10
C ALA A 24 8.23 -3.34 0.99
N GLY A 25 8.65 -2.63 -0.06
CA GLY A 25 10.03 -2.18 -0.23
C GLY A 25 10.51 -1.27 0.90
N GLN A 26 9.68 -0.30 1.31
CA GLN A 26 9.98 0.57 2.46
C GLN A 26 10.10 -0.21 3.76
N ALA A 27 9.18 -1.15 4.01
CA ALA A 27 9.24 -2.06 5.17
C ALA A 27 10.53 -2.89 5.18
N GLY A 28 10.94 -3.40 4.01
CA GLY A 28 12.19 -4.13 3.83
C GLY A 28 13.43 -3.28 4.13
N LEU A 29 13.47 -2.02 3.65
CA LEU A 29 14.55 -1.07 3.94
C LEU A 29 14.62 -0.71 5.43
N LEU A 30 13.46 -0.49 6.07
CA LEU A 30 13.37 -0.24 7.52
C LEU A 30 13.94 -1.42 8.31
N LEU A 31 13.57 -2.65 7.95
CA LEU A 31 14.09 -3.86 8.58
C LEU A 31 15.59 -4.01 8.34
N ALA A 32 16.07 -3.82 7.11
CA ALA A 32 17.48 -3.93 6.77
C ALA A 32 18.35 -2.93 7.55
N TRP A 33 17.90 -1.67 7.64
CA TRP A 33 18.57 -0.65 8.45
C TRP A 33 18.58 -1.03 9.95
N THR A 34 17.48 -1.62 10.42
CA THR A 34 17.36 -2.14 11.79
C THR A 34 18.20 -3.38 12.06
N ILE A 35 18.57 -4.15 11.04
CA ILE A 35 19.55 -5.23 11.21
C ILE A 35 20.96 -4.65 11.25
N ILE A 36 21.32 -3.79 10.28
CA ILE A 36 22.67 -3.24 10.13
C ILE A 36 23.15 -2.44 11.35
N GLY A 37 22.34 -1.54 11.90
CA GLY A 37 22.63 -0.94 13.21
C GLY A 37 23.77 0.04 13.35
N ARG A 38 24.18 0.68 12.26
CA ARG A 38 25.15 1.77 12.33
C ARG A 38 24.67 2.83 13.33
N GLY A 39 25.44 3.00 14.42
CA GLY A 39 25.23 4.04 15.42
C GLY A 39 24.35 3.67 16.61
N SER A 40 23.76 2.47 16.67
CA SER A 40 22.98 2.04 17.84
C SER A 40 23.83 1.21 18.80
N ARG A 41 23.79 1.54 20.10
CA ARG A 41 24.39 0.73 21.17
C ARG A 41 23.45 -0.38 21.67
N LEU A 42 22.21 -0.41 21.17
CA LEU A 42 21.20 -1.36 21.62
C LEU A 42 21.44 -2.75 21.02
N PRO A 43 21.13 -3.83 21.76
CA PRO A 43 21.14 -5.17 21.21
C PRO A 43 20.09 -5.31 20.10
N LEU A 44 20.35 -6.16 19.11
CA LEU A 44 19.45 -6.38 17.95
C LEU A 44 17.99 -6.62 18.37
N ARG A 45 17.77 -7.41 19.43
CA ARG A 45 16.42 -7.70 19.96
C ARG A 45 15.67 -6.43 20.39
N ALA A 46 16.35 -5.47 21.02
CA ALA A 46 15.72 -4.22 21.45
C ALA A 46 15.35 -3.36 20.24
N ARG A 47 16.24 -3.28 19.24
CA ARG A 47 16.04 -2.50 18.01
C ARG A 47 14.89 -3.06 17.16
N LEU A 48 14.81 -4.39 17.04
CA LEU A 48 13.67 -5.04 16.37
C LEU A 48 12.36 -4.81 17.11
N ARG A 49 12.40 -4.78 18.46
CA ARG A 49 11.20 -4.50 19.27
C ARG A 49 10.70 -3.08 19.04
N GLU A 50 11.59 -2.10 18.87
CA GLU A 50 11.23 -0.70 18.58
C GLU A 50 10.45 -0.55 17.26
N ILE A 51 10.87 -1.22 16.19
CA ILE A 51 10.20 -1.12 14.88
C ILE A 51 9.05 -2.12 14.70
N SER A 52 8.89 -3.08 15.62
CA SER A 52 8.00 -4.24 15.43
C SER A 52 6.56 -3.85 15.10
N SER A 53 5.99 -2.89 15.83
CA SER A 53 4.62 -2.41 15.62
C SER A 53 4.44 -1.78 14.24
N ASP A 54 5.41 -0.97 13.82
CA ASP A 54 5.35 -0.30 12.52
C ASP A 54 5.51 -1.33 11.40
N LEU A 55 6.44 -2.28 11.54
CA LEU A 55 6.67 -3.34 10.56
C LEU A 55 5.44 -4.24 10.40
N VAL A 56 4.82 -4.66 11.50
CA VAL A 56 3.58 -5.45 11.48
C VAL A 56 2.46 -4.67 10.79
N THR A 57 2.32 -3.38 11.09
CA THR A 57 1.29 -2.52 10.46
C THR A 57 1.50 -2.41 8.96
N LEU A 58 2.73 -2.18 8.51
CA LEU A 58 3.07 -2.08 7.09
C LEU A 58 2.80 -3.40 6.35
N ILE A 59 3.31 -4.52 6.88
CA ILE A 59 3.15 -5.84 6.24
C ILE A 59 1.70 -6.29 6.24
N PHE A 60 0.95 -6.04 7.32
CA PHE A 60 -0.48 -6.32 7.36
C PHE A 60 -1.24 -5.49 6.31
N GLY A 61 -0.94 -4.19 6.21
CA GLY A 61 -1.52 -3.32 5.18
C GLY A 61 -1.22 -3.81 3.76
N VAL A 62 0.03 -4.18 3.48
CA VAL A 62 0.42 -4.81 2.20
C VAL A 62 -0.38 -6.08 1.93
N GLY A 63 -0.52 -6.96 2.93
CA GLY A 63 -1.32 -8.18 2.81
C GLY A 63 -2.78 -7.88 2.42
N CYS A 64 -3.41 -6.91 3.11
CA CYS A 64 -4.77 -6.47 2.76
C CYS A 64 -4.87 -5.92 1.33
N LEU A 65 -3.91 -5.09 0.91
CA LEU A 65 -3.86 -4.56 -0.45
C LEU A 65 -3.73 -5.68 -1.50
N LEU A 66 -2.86 -6.66 -1.28
CA LEU A 66 -2.68 -7.77 -2.22
C LEU A 66 -3.89 -8.71 -2.28
N VAL A 67 -4.54 -9.00 -1.15
CA VAL A 67 -5.81 -9.77 -1.15
C VAL A 67 -6.87 -9.03 -1.95
N TRP A 68 -6.96 -7.71 -1.80
CA TRP A 68 -7.89 -6.88 -2.55
C TRP A 68 -7.55 -6.84 -4.04
N ALA A 69 -6.27 -6.67 -4.41
CA ALA A 69 -5.83 -6.73 -5.81
C ALA A 69 -6.17 -8.09 -6.46
N GLY A 70 -5.88 -9.20 -5.78
CA GLY A 70 -6.22 -10.54 -6.28
C GLY A 70 -7.73 -10.77 -6.41
N PHE A 71 -8.54 -10.18 -5.53
CA PHE A 71 -9.99 -10.18 -5.68
C PHE A 71 -10.42 -9.44 -6.96
N ILE A 72 -9.89 -8.25 -7.22
CA ILE A 72 -10.19 -7.49 -8.44
C ILE A 72 -9.72 -8.24 -9.68
N GLU A 73 -8.55 -8.87 -9.64
CA GLU A 73 -8.05 -9.66 -10.75
C GLU A 73 -9.01 -10.81 -11.08
N ALA A 74 -9.40 -11.59 -10.08
CA ALA A 74 -10.26 -12.76 -10.23
C ALA A 74 -11.68 -12.40 -10.71
N PHE A 75 -12.24 -11.28 -10.24
CA PHE A 75 -13.65 -10.91 -10.48
C PHE A 75 -13.85 -9.78 -11.49
N LEU A 76 -12.84 -8.97 -11.81
CA LEU A 76 -12.98 -7.80 -12.68
C LEU A 76 -12.08 -7.88 -13.92
N SER A 77 -10.82 -8.32 -13.79
CA SER A 77 -9.91 -8.41 -14.94
C SER A 77 -10.28 -9.54 -15.90
N GLN A 78 -10.80 -10.67 -15.40
CA GLN A 78 -11.15 -11.83 -16.24
C GLN A 78 -12.44 -11.64 -17.07
N TYR A 79 -13.41 -10.84 -16.61
CA TYR A 79 -14.68 -10.65 -17.33
C TYR A 79 -14.55 -9.64 -18.46
N HIS A 80 -14.73 -10.08 -19.71
CA HIS A 80 -14.62 -9.24 -20.90
C HIS A 80 -16.00 -8.89 -21.49
N GLN A 81 -16.03 -7.98 -22.47
CA GLN A 81 -17.25 -7.63 -23.20
C GLN A 81 -17.97 -8.90 -23.71
N PRO A 82 -19.32 -8.97 -23.60
CA PRO A 82 -20.26 -7.85 -23.44
C PRO A 82 -20.64 -7.53 -21.98
N VAL A 83 -20.15 -8.29 -20.99
CA VAL A 83 -20.66 -8.20 -19.60
C VAL A 83 -20.17 -6.94 -18.87
N ILE A 84 -18.91 -6.54 -19.10
CA ILE A 84 -18.33 -5.33 -18.48
C ILE A 84 -17.66 -4.47 -19.57
N PRO A 85 -18.17 -3.24 -19.84
CA PRO A 85 -17.53 -2.33 -20.77
C PRO A 85 -16.20 -1.81 -20.20
N TYR A 86 -15.19 -1.66 -21.07
CA TYR A 86 -13.86 -1.19 -20.70
C TYR A 86 -13.88 0.16 -19.97
N ASN A 87 -14.78 1.08 -20.35
CA ASN A 87 -14.93 2.38 -19.69
C ASN A 87 -15.31 2.26 -18.21
N ALA A 88 -16.12 1.25 -17.85
CA ALA A 88 -16.49 1.00 -16.46
C ALA A 88 -15.29 0.49 -15.65
N LYS A 89 -14.46 -0.40 -16.22
CA LYS A 89 -13.22 -0.86 -15.58
C LYS A 89 -12.23 0.29 -15.35
N ILE A 90 -12.13 1.19 -16.34
CA ILE A 90 -11.24 2.35 -16.26
C ILE A 90 -11.72 3.32 -15.17
N ALA A 91 -13.02 3.63 -15.13
CA ALA A 91 -13.58 4.47 -14.09
C ALA A 91 -13.41 3.87 -12.69
N PHE A 92 -13.62 2.56 -12.55
CA PHE A 92 -13.41 1.83 -11.30
C PHE A 92 -11.96 1.95 -10.80
N GLY A 93 -10.98 1.62 -11.63
CA GLY A 93 -9.56 1.74 -11.27
C GLY A 93 -9.15 3.19 -10.96
N GLY A 94 -9.75 4.17 -11.63
CA GLY A 94 -9.53 5.60 -11.33
C GLY A 94 -10.06 6.01 -9.94
N ILE A 95 -11.27 5.59 -9.58
CA ILE A 95 -11.86 5.86 -8.27
C ILE A 95 -11.03 5.18 -7.17
N GLU A 96 -10.66 3.93 -7.40
CA GLU A 96 -9.84 3.15 -6.49
C GLU A 96 -8.48 3.81 -6.21
N LEU A 97 -7.80 4.27 -7.26
CA LEU A 97 -6.54 4.99 -7.13
C LEU A 97 -6.72 6.27 -6.29
N ILE A 98 -7.76 7.05 -6.54
CA ILE A 98 -8.05 8.27 -5.76
C ILE A 98 -8.29 7.93 -4.28
N LEU A 99 -9.12 6.92 -4.01
CA LEU A 99 -9.41 6.48 -2.65
C LEU A 99 -8.16 5.99 -1.93
N LEU A 100 -7.32 5.21 -2.62
CA LEU A 100 -6.07 4.72 -2.05
C LEU A 100 -5.11 5.88 -1.75
N ILE A 101 -4.97 6.85 -2.64
CA ILE A 101 -4.15 8.05 -2.41
C ILE A 101 -4.66 8.81 -1.18
N LEU A 102 -5.97 9.05 -1.07
CA LEU A 102 -6.55 9.74 0.08
C LEU A 102 -6.35 8.96 1.38
N PHE A 103 -6.50 7.63 1.33
CA PHE A 103 -6.27 6.76 2.48
C PHE A 103 -4.83 6.80 2.94
N LEU A 104 -3.86 6.64 2.03
CA LEU A 104 -2.43 6.67 2.35
C LEU A 104 -1.99 8.06 2.81
N ALA A 105 -2.48 9.14 2.20
CA ALA A 105 -2.17 10.51 2.60
C ALA A 105 -2.66 10.84 4.02
N LYS A 106 -3.78 10.24 4.45
CA LYS A 106 -4.32 10.41 5.80
C LYS A 106 -3.70 9.45 6.82
N SER A 107 -3.21 8.30 6.37
CA SER A 107 -2.58 7.29 7.22
C SER A 107 -1.26 7.81 7.77
N GLY A 108 -1.19 7.99 9.10
CA GLY A 108 -0.01 8.56 9.78
C GLY A 108 -0.15 10.03 10.21
N ALA A 109 -1.09 10.79 9.65
CA ALA A 109 -1.28 12.22 9.95
C ALA A 109 -1.76 12.53 11.40
N ARG A 110 -2.19 11.52 12.16
CA ARG A 110 -2.68 11.71 13.54
C ARG A 110 -1.59 11.77 14.61
N LYS A 111 -0.36 11.32 14.36
CA LYS A 111 0.71 11.29 15.38
C LYS A 111 1.35 12.66 15.63
N THR A 112 1.23 13.59 14.69
CA THR A 112 1.84 14.94 14.75
C THR A 112 1.07 15.96 15.59
N ARG A 113 -0.20 15.69 15.98
CA ARG A 113 -1.05 16.67 16.67
C ARG A 113 -0.94 16.66 18.20
N LYS A 114 -0.22 15.70 18.80
CA LYS A 114 -0.07 15.59 20.27
C LYS A 114 1.20 16.25 20.84
N ALA A 115 2.09 16.76 20.01
CA ALA A 115 3.38 17.34 20.44
C ALA A 115 3.35 18.87 20.59
N VAL A 116 2.19 19.52 20.42
CA VAL A 116 2.00 20.96 20.63
C VAL A 116 0.80 21.17 21.55
N ASN A 117 1.01 20.97 22.84
CA ASN A 117 0.35 21.76 23.88
C ASN A 117 1.32 21.88 25.06
N PRO A 118 2.14 22.94 25.14
CA PRO A 118 3.10 23.12 26.23
C PRO A 118 2.49 23.65 27.54
N ASP A 119 1.17 23.86 27.62
CA ASP A 119 0.57 24.65 28.70
C ASP A 119 -0.63 23.92 29.37
N GLU A 120 -0.35 22.95 30.24
CA GLU A 120 -1.16 22.60 31.44
C GLU A 120 -0.23 22.32 32.62
#